data_AF-A0A937U1T7-F1
#
_entry.id   AF-A0A937U1T7-F1
#
_cell.length_a   1.000
_cell.length_b   1.000
_cell.length_c   1.000
_cell.angle_alpha   90.00
_cell.angle_beta   90.00
_cell.angle_gamma   90.00
#
_symmetry.space_group_name_H-M   'P 1'
#
loop_
_entity.id
_entity.type
_entity.pdbx_description
1 polymer ?
#
loop_
_entity_poly.entity_id
_entity_poly.type
_entity_poly.pdbx_seq_one_letter_code
_entity_poly.pdbx_strand_id
1 'polypeptide(L)'
;MDEFDGSDNGYLNAQYKLFRKRLVELYHKMRRILNMEDKEGQYRGLMTSFVQIEEADNRFIKNTLNAVAEQKIQEMEIASLLLVNRLFTQSCRMQIYSMKDLLLSQKQINDFDRAMDTKEIMGAEKKPPPA
;
A
#
# COMPACT_ATOMS: atom_id res chain seq x y z
N MET A 1 8.01 -9.61 -17.55
CA MET A 1 6.60 -9.14 -17.67
C MET A 1 5.73 -10.21 -18.28
N ASP A 2 6.29 -11.09 -19.13
CA ASP A 2 5.60 -12.20 -19.79
C ASP A 2 5.24 -13.42 -18.91
N GLU A 3 5.79 -13.55 -17.70
CA GLU A 3 5.47 -14.68 -16.80
C GLU A 3 4.04 -14.64 -16.22
N PHE A 4 3.40 -13.46 -16.17
CA PHE A 4 2.11 -13.32 -15.48
C PHE A 4 0.91 -13.35 -16.42
N ASP A 5 0.99 -12.72 -17.61
CA ASP A 5 -0.11 -12.73 -18.60
C ASP A 5 -0.25 -14.07 -19.34
N GLY A 6 0.72 -14.99 -19.18
CA GLY A 6 0.71 -16.34 -19.76
C GLY A 6 0.62 -17.49 -18.74
N SER A 7 0.48 -17.21 -17.44
CA SER A 7 0.37 -18.27 -16.43
C SER A 7 -1.05 -18.84 -16.40
N ASP A 8 -1.19 -20.16 -16.53
CA ASP A 8 -2.47 -20.89 -16.35
C ASP A 8 -2.99 -20.82 -14.89
N ASN A 9 -2.27 -20.13 -13.99
CA ASN A 9 -2.63 -19.99 -12.60
C ASN A 9 -3.63 -18.84 -12.39
N GLY A 10 -4.91 -19.18 -12.22
CA GLY A 10 -5.99 -18.23 -11.96
C GLY A 10 -5.77 -17.31 -10.75
N TYR A 11 -4.99 -17.74 -9.74
CA TYR A 11 -4.65 -16.90 -8.59
C TYR A 11 -3.65 -15.80 -8.96
N LEU A 12 -2.59 -16.11 -9.72
CA LEU A 12 -1.60 -15.12 -10.15
C LEU A 12 -2.25 -14.04 -11.01
N ASN A 13 -3.11 -14.44 -11.94
CA ASN A 13 -3.91 -13.53 -12.76
C ASN A 13 -4.82 -12.63 -11.92
N ALA A 14 -5.42 -13.15 -10.85
CA ALA A 14 -6.21 -12.36 -9.91
C ALA A 14 -5.35 -11.34 -9.16
N GLN A 15 -4.16 -11.73 -8.67
CA GLN A 15 -3.24 -10.81 -8.00
C GLN A 15 -2.75 -9.71 -8.94
N TYR A 16 -2.47 -10.05 -10.20
CA TYR A 16 -2.09 -9.08 -11.21
C TYR A 16 -3.16 -8.00 -11.43
N LYS A 17 -4.43 -8.42 -11.55
CA LYS A 17 -5.57 -7.48 -11.63
C LYS A 17 -5.68 -6.60 -10.38
N LEU A 18 -5.41 -7.16 -9.19
CA LEU A 18 -5.41 -6.40 -7.94
C LEU A 18 -4.29 -5.35 -7.90
N PHE A 19 -3.08 -5.68 -8.37
CA PHE A 19 -1.99 -4.70 -8.48
C PHE A 19 -2.36 -3.53 -9.40
N ARG A 20 -2.90 -3.83 -10.58
CA ARG A 20 -3.36 -2.80 -11.53
C ARG A 20 -4.43 -1.90 -10.89
N LYS A 21 -5.41 -2.49 -10.19
CA LYS A 21 -6.45 -1.74 -9.47
C LYS A 21 -5.84 -0.82 -8.39
N ARG A 22 -4.93 -1.34 -7.56
CA ARG A 22 -4.24 -0.55 -6.52
C ARG A 22 -3.46 0.63 -7.11
N LEU A 23 -2.83 0.45 -8.26
CA LEU A 23 -2.08 1.51 -8.95
C LEU A 23 -2.99 2.64 -9.43
N VAL A 24 -4.13 2.28 -10.05
CA VAL A 24 -5.13 3.26 -10.51
C VAL A 24 -5.74 4.00 -9.32
N GLU A 25 -6.06 3.30 -8.23
CA GLU A 25 -6.54 3.92 -7.00
C GLU A 25 -5.53 4.90 -6.40
N LEU A 26 -4.25 4.52 -6.35
CA LEU A 26 -3.19 5.42 -5.89
C LEU A 26 -3.11 6.66 -6.78
N TYR A 27 -3.10 6.49 -8.10
CA TYR A 27 -3.11 7.60 -9.05
C TYR A 27 -4.26 8.60 -8.79
N HIS A 28 -5.48 8.10 -8.59
CA HIS A 28 -6.62 8.97 -8.28
C HIS A 28 -6.50 9.66 -6.92
N LYS A 29 -5.98 8.97 -5.90
CA LYS A 29 -5.71 9.58 -4.59
C LYS A 29 -4.68 10.69 -4.68
N MET A 30 -3.57 10.44 -5.38
CA MET A 30 -2.52 11.43 -5.61
C MET A 30 -3.06 12.66 -6.33
N ARG A 31 -3.81 12.46 -7.43
CA ARG A 31 -4.45 13.57 -8.15
C ARG A 31 -5.41 14.36 -7.27
N ARG A 32 -6.21 13.69 -6.44
CA ARG A 32 -7.13 14.35 -5.51
C ARG A 32 -6.37 15.20 -4.49
N ILE A 33 -5.30 14.66 -3.91
CA ILE A 33 -4.46 15.37 -2.93
C ILE A 33 -3.80 16.59 -3.56
N LEU A 34 -3.24 16.47 -4.77
CA LEU A 34 -2.63 17.59 -5.50
C LEU A 34 -3.60 18.75 -5.73
N ASN A 35 -4.88 18.44 -5.93
CA ASN A 35 -5.93 19.43 -6.20
C ASN A 35 -6.59 20.00 -4.94
N MET A 36 -6.15 19.59 -3.74
CA MET A 36 -6.66 20.17 -2.49
C MET A 36 -6.07 21.57 -2.28
N GLU A 37 -6.92 22.51 -1.86
CA GLU A 37 -6.54 23.91 -1.65
C GLU A 37 -5.81 24.14 -0.33
N ASP A 38 -6.02 23.29 0.68
CA ASP A 38 -5.43 23.44 2.02
C ASP A 38 -4.37 22.38 2.33
N LYS A 39 -3.26 22.84 2.93
CA LYS A 39 -2.11 21.98 3.30
C LYS A 39 -2.46 20.93 4.35
N GLU A 40 -3.45 21.19 5.20
CA GLU A 40 -3.87 20.24 6.24
C GLU A 40 -4.66 19.06 5.64
N GLY A 41 -5.50 19.33 4.65
CA GLY A 41 -6.15 18.33 3.82
C GLY A 41 -5.15 17.48 3.06
N GLN A 42 -4.13 18.13 2.46
CA GLN A 42 -3.03 17.42 1.79
C GLN A 42 -2.28 16.49 2.76
N TYR A 43 -1.92 16.99 3.94
CA TYR A 43 -1.24 16.20 4.98
C TYR A 43 -2.06 14.97 5.38
N ARG A 44 -3.33 15.17 5.77
CA ARG A 44 -4.23 14.06 6.15
C ARG A 44 -4.42 13.07 4.99
N GLY A 45 -4.58 13.58 3.77
CA GLY A 45 -4.75 12.76 2.58
C GLY A 45 -3.53 11.87 2.29
N LEU A 46 -2.32 12.41 2.45
CA LEU A 46 -1.08 11.64 2.30
C LEU A 46 -0.94 10.58 3.40
N MET A 47 -1.20 10.95 4.66
CA MET A 47 -1.19 10.02 5.80
C MET A 47 -2.16 8.86 5.58
N THR A 48 -3.43 9.14 5.28
CA THR A 48 -4.43 8.11 5.00
C THR A 48 -4.03 7.23 3.82
N SER A 49 -3.47 7.82 2.76
CA SER A 49 -3.02 7.05 1.59
C SER A 49 -1.87 6.12 1.94
N PHE A 50 -0.95 6.57 2.79
CA PHE A 50 0.13 5.75 3.31
C PHE A 50 -0.40 4.55 4.10
N VAL A 51 -1.27 4.78 5.08
CA VAL A 51 -1.87 3.71 5.89
C VAL A 51 -2.55 2.66 5.00
N GLN A 52 -3.30 3.11 3.99
CA GLN A 52 -3.97 2.21 3.07
C GLN A 52 -3.00 1.36 2.21
N ILE A 53 -1.82 1.89 1.88
CA ILE A 53 -0.76 1.12 1.22
C ILE A 53 -0.26 0.01 2.15
N GLU A 54 0.02 0.33 3.43
CA GLU A 54 0.47 -0.65 4.44
C GLU A 54 -0.56 -1.75 4.69
N GLU A 55 -1.82 -1.37 4.85
CA GLU A 55 -2.88 -2.34 5.06
C GLU A 55 -3.05 -3.25 3.84
N ALA A 56 -2.95 -2.70 2.63
CA ALA A 56 -3.05 -3.49 1.41
C ALA A 56 -1.88 -4.47 1.29
N ASP A 57 -0.67 -4.07 1.69
CA ASP A 57 0.50 -4.93 1.77
C ASP A 57 0.29 -6.08 2.78
N ASN A 58 -0.14 -5.74 4.00
CA ASN A 58 -0.43 -6.72 5.05
C ASN A 58 -1.53 -7.72 4.64
N ARG A 59 -2.60 -7.22 4.00
CA ARG A 59 -3.67 -8.08 3.46
C ARG A 59 -3.15 -8.99 2.36
N PHE A 60 -2.30 -8.48 1.48
CA PHE A 60 -1.70 -9.28 0.41
C PHE A 60 -0.85 -10.43 0.96
N ILE A 61 0.04 -10.13 1.92
CA ILE A 61 0.90 -11.14 2.56
C ILE A 61 0.03 -12.21 3.22
N LYS A 62 -0.97 -11.81 4.02
CA LYS A 62 -1.88 -12.75 4.68
C LYS A 62 -2.65 -13.62 3.69
N ASN A 63 -3.20 -13.04 2.63
CA ASN A 63 -3.95 -13.79 1.62
C ASN A 63 -3.05 -14.77 0.85
N THR A 64 -1.81 -14.36 0.56
CA THR A 64 -0.83 -15.22 -0.11
C THR A 64 -0.45 -16.39 0.78
N LEU A 65 -0.14 -16.16 2.06
CA LEU A 65 0.15 -17.23 3.03
C LEU A 65 -1.01 -18.23 3.16
N ASN A 66 -2.26 -17.74 3.20
CA ASN A 66 -3.44 -18.60 3.22
C ASN A 66 -3.56 -19.43 1.94
N ALA A 67 -3.33 -18.83 0.77
CA ALA A 67 -3.37 -19.55 -0.50
C ALA A 67 -2.28 -20.61 -0.62
N VAL A 68 -1.10 -20.40 -0.01
CA VAL A 68 -0.05 -21.42 0.13
C VAL A 68 -0.54 -22.58 1.01
N ALA A 69 -1.10 -22.27 2.18
CA ALA A 69 -1.61 -23.29 3.10
C ALA A 69 -2.74 -24.14 2.47
N GLU A 70 -3.51 -23.54 1.56
CA GLU A 70 -4.56 -24.21 0.77
C GLU A 70 -4.04 -24.91 -0.50
N GLN A 71 -2.71 -24.95 -0.72
CA GLN A 71 -2.05 -25.55 -1.89
C GLN A 71 -2.53 -25.01 -3.25
N LYS A 72 -2.99 -23.76 -3.28
CA LYS A 72 -3.49 -23.12 -4.50
C LYS A 72 -2.38 -22.61 -5.43
N ILE A 73 -1.12 -22.65 -4.98
CA ILE A 73 0.04 -22.06 -5.67
C ILE A 73 1.30 -22.90 -5.37
N GLN A 74 2.19 -23.08 -6.34
CA GLN A 74 3.49 -23.74 -6.13
C GLN A 74 4.53 -22.79 -5.50
N GLU A 75 5.46 -23.31 -4.70
CA GLU A 75 6.45 -22.53 -3.92
C GLU A 75 7.25 -21.52 -4.75
N MET A 76 7.67 -21.86 -5.97
CA MET A 76 8.48 -20.99 -6.82
C MET A 76 7.71 -19.75 -7.30
N GLU A 77 6.40 -19.87 -7.53
CA GLU A 77 5.54 -18.76 -7.95
C GLU A 77 5.26 -17.79 -6.77
N ILE A 78 5.34 -18.28 -5.54
CA ILE A 78 5.10 -17.50 -4.31
C ILE A 78 6.23 -16.50 -4.06
N ALA A 79 7.49 -16.92 -4.22
CA ALA A 79 8.64 -16.04 -4.00
C ALA A 79 8.62 -14.85 -4.97
N SER A 80 8.38 -15.11 -6.26
CA SER A 80 8.22 -14.08 -7.28
C SER A 80 7.06 -13.15 -6.97
N LEU A 81 5.91 -13.70 -6.57
CA LEU A 81 4.73 -12.93 -6.24
C LEU A 81 4.94 -12.01 -5.02
N LEU A 82 5.59 -12.50 -3.97
CA LEU A 82 5.95 -11.70 -2.80
C LEU A 82 6.96 -10.60 -3.13
N LEU A 83 7.95 -10.92 -3.98
CA LEU A 83 8.93 -9.94 -4.45
C LEU A 83 8.27 -8.81 -5.23
N VAL A 84 7.37 -9.14 -6.17
CA VAL A 84 6.61 -8.16 -6.94
C VAL A 84 5.77 -7.28 -6.02
N ASN A 85 5.07 -7.85 -5.03
CA ASN A 85 4.32 -7.06 -4.06
C ASN A 85 5.22 -6.11 -3.26
N ARG A 86 6.38 -6.61 -2.79
CA ARG A 86 7.33 -5.79 -2.04
C ARG A 86 7.81 -4.58 -2.85
N LEU A 87 8.23 -4.81 -4.09
CA LEU A 87 8.68 -3.74 -5.00
C LEU A 87 7.55 -2.76 -5.34
N PHE A 88 6.33 -3.28 -5.54
CA PHE A 88 5.15 -2.49 -5.80
C PHE A 88 4.81 -1.59 -4.61
N THR A 89 4.71 -2.15 -3.41
CA THR A 89 4.42 -1.42 -2.16
C THR A 89 5.51 -0.37 -1.92
N GLN A 90 6.79 -0.71 -2.10
CA GLN A 90 7.89 0.25 -1.97
C GLN A 90 7.76 1.41 -2.96
N SER A 91 7.43 1.12 -4.22
CA SER A 91 7.21 2.14 -5.24
C SER A 91 6.03 3.05 -4.88
N CYS A 92 4.94 2.50 -4.35
CA CYS A 92 3.80 3.29 -3.86
C CYS A 92 4.20 4.22 -2.71
N ARG A 93 4.98 3.73 -1.74
CA ARG A 93 5.52 4.56 -0.64
C ARG A 93 6.39 5.70 -1.17
N MET A 94 7.27 5.40 -2.12
CA MET A 94 8.14 6.42 -2.72
C MET A 94 7.33 7.53 -3.39
N GLN A 95 6.23 7.21 -4.07
CA GLN A 95 5.34 8.23 -4.64
C GLN A 95 4.71 9.13 -3.55
N ILE A 96 4.27 8.54 -2.43
CA ILE A 96 3.76 9.31 -1.29
C ILE A 96 4.84 10.20 -0.68
N TYR A 97 6.07 9.71 -0.51
CA TYR A 97 7.18 10.52 -0.02
C TYR A 97 7.55 11.67 -0.96
N SER A 98 7.57 11.43 -2.28
CA SER A 98 7.77 12.50 -3.25
C SER A 98 6.68 13.57 -3.14
N MET A 99 5.41 13.19 -2.96
CA MET A 99 4.34 14.16 -2.76
C MET A 99 4.43 14.88 -1.41
N LYS A 100 4.82 14.18 -0.35
CA LYS A 100 5.09 14.73 0.99
C LYS A 100 6.09 15.88 0.89
N ASP A 101 7.22 15.64 0.22
CA ASP A 101 8.30 16.61 0.10
C ASP A 101 7.91 17.83 -0.77
N LEU A 102 7.03 17.64 -1.75
CA LEU A 102 6.59 18.72 -2.65
C LEU A 102 5.47 19.60 -2.09
N LEU A 103 4.57 19.02 -1.28
CA LEU A 103 3.33 19.70 -0.86
C LEU A 103 3.40 20.25 0.56
N LEU A 104 4.06 19.54 1.46
CA LEU A 104 3.94 19.80 2.89
C LEU A 104 4.95 20.83 3.38
N SER A 105 4.64 21.44 4.51
CA SER A 105 5.61 22.26 5.23
C SER A 105 6.63 21.39 5.96
N GLN A 106 7.81 21.94 6.28
CA GLN A 106 8.86 21.20 7.01
C GLN A 106 8.36 20.62 8.34
N LYS A 107 7.48 21.36 9.05
CA LYS A 107 6.87 20.87 10.30
C LYS A 107 6.03 19.61 10.04
N GLN A 108 5.16 19.66 9.04
CA GLN A 108 4.32 18.52 8.67
C GLN A 108 5.14 17.33 8.14
N ILE A 109 6.24 17.59 7.42
CA ILE A 109 7.17 16.53 6.98
C ILE A 109 7.78 15.82 8.20
N ASN A 110 8.27 16.57 9.18
CA ASN A 110 8.85 15.99 10.39
C ASN A 110 7.81 15.19 11.20
N ASP A 111 6.58 15.70 11.28
CA ASP A 111 5.47 15.02 11.96
C ASP A 111 5.06 13.74 11.20
N PHE A 112 5.02 13.81 9.86
CA PHE A 112 4.78 12.66 8.97
C PHE A 112 5.82 11.57 9.22
N ASP A 113 7.11 11.91 9.16
CA ASP A 113 8.21 10.96 9.29
C ASP A 113 8.23 10.33 10.70
N ARG A 114 7.93 11.11 11.75
CA ARG A 114 7.77 10.58 13.10
C ARG A 114 6.60 9.60 13.21
N ALA A 115 5.46 9.94 12.63
CA ALA A 115 4.29 9.07 12.61
C ALA A 115 4.57 7.77 11.85
N MET A 116 5.51 7.81 10.89
CA MET A 116 5.94 6.65 10.13
C MET A 116 6.93 5.74 10.85
N ASP A 117 7.88 6.32 11.58
CA ASP A 117 8.90 5.58 12.34
C ASP A 117 8.32 4.95 13.62
N THR A 118 7.35 5.62 14.24
CA THR A 118 6.61 5.07 15.35
C THR A 118 5.65 4.03 14.78
N LYS A 119 5.66 2.79 15.27
CA LYS A 119 4.71 1.71 14.88
C LYS A 119 3.22 2.03 15.20
N GLU A 120 2.82 3.30 15.24
CA GLU A 120 1.48 3.76 15.63
C GLU A 120 0.41 3.49 14.58
N ILE A 121 0.78 3.25 13.32
CA ILE A 121 -0.17 2.94 12.24
C ILE A 121 -0.87 1.58 12.43
N MET A 122 -0.40 0.71 13.34
CA MET A 122 -1.02 -0.60 13.59
C MET A 122 -1.67 -0.75 14.98
N GLY A 123 -1.66 0.29 15.82
CA GLY A 123 -2.08 0.18 17.23
C GLY A 123 -3.30 1.01 17.66
N ALA A 124 -3.68 2.06 16.92
CA ALA A 124 -4.63 3.04 17.42
C ALA A 124 -6.13 2.73 17.19
N GLU A 125 -6.49 1.80 16.30
CA GLU A 125 -7.91 1.45 16.01
C GLU A 125 -8.41 0.19 16.75
N LYS A 126 -7.80 -0.19 17.88
CA LYS A 126 -8.29 -1.29 18.73
C LYS A 126 -8.49 -0.90 20.20
N LYS A 127 -9.06 0.28 20.46
CA LYS A 127 -9.74 0.51 21.75
C LYS A 127 -11.26 0.46 21.54
N PRO A 128 -11.96 -0.60 21.98
CA PRO A 128 -13.41 -0.53 22.11
C PRO A 128 -13.77 0.56 23.14
N PRO A 129 -14.92 1.23 22.99
CA PRO A 129 -15.36 2.26 23.93
C PRO A 129 -15.49 1.66 25.34
N PRO A 130 -15.16 2.44 26.39
CA PRO A 130 -15.36 1.99 27.76
C PRO A 130 -16.85 1.68 27.99
N ALA A 131 -17.09 0.54 28.64
CA ALA A 131 -18.41 0.07 29.06
C ALA A 131 -19.06 1.01 30.07
#